data_AF-A0A970TET4-F1
#
_entry.id   AF-A0A970TET4-F1
#
_cell.length_a   1.000
_cell.length_b   1.000
_cell.length_c   1.000
_cell.angle_alpha   90.00
_cell.angle_beta   90.00
_cell.angle_gamma   90.00
#
_symmetry.space_group_name_H-M   'P 1'
#
loop_
_entity.id
_entity.type
_entity.pdbx_description
1 polymer ?
#
loop_
_entity_poly.entity_id
_entity_poly.type
_entity_poly.pdbx_seq_one_letter_code
_entity_poly.pdbx_strand_id
1 'polypeptide(L)'
;WPLHFQQVWGNDRSRAFWLSHMRPVGAFLFGNRSWTPNIRAESNFLHHVILGCSDALGGVAQFPGTLNALGASRGALVQMKQRAQLFSSRQLQPALPTGIWEPDLACVYEDEDGGAYRYYANDQVHRMVGPDGRAIYERVTGLSSFATELNLPGWPAADADGLIGLNPDVRYALVQGSDEKPAVQLSALPPGSMISRFYGDDRFTLLAVAPVGEAAAAAGAITAIANFPVRAVTLDDAAVQAPAWPQGAVASEPVTWQAQSLPARMVFAHTEPEAPAWGEFFASDIARTKWVDAQSGMDAGDRPPRDLTRRYEVPGEGEVLFYFLNGGGEAEVIFDYLVTPPAGEAVLEVFTLNTQDTHGNGSIGRLYINGRMVHEHDFGPKQVEGDGGTQWDLDMHRWRVPVRVEPGVPVLVSIASDSKESNNADMQWWSAPRFIEGPLEEEYVRFVDGEAVAE
;
A
#
# COMPACT_ATOMS: atom_id res chain seq x y z
N TRP A 1 31.75 -10.30 -12.71
CA TRP A 1 30.90 -10.48 -11.52
C TRP A 1 30.49 -9.15 -10.88
N PRO A 2 31.40 -8.23 -10.47
CA PRO A 2 31.00 -6.97 -9.81
C PRO A 2 30.05 -6.08 -10.64
N LEU A 3 30.20 -6.12 -11.98
CA LEU A 3 29.37 -5.35 -12.92
C LEU A 3 27.97 -5.95 -13.18
N HIS A 4 27.69 -7.18 -12.74
CA HIS A 4 26.38 -7.84 -12.95
C HIS A 4 25.50 -7.88 -11.69
N PHE A 5 26.04 -7.49 -10.53
CA PHE A 5 25.34 -7.55 -9.24
C PHE A 5 25.16 -6.17 -8.60
N GLN A 6 25.29 -5.09 -9.37
CA GLN A 6 25.30 -3.72 -8.85
C GLN A 6 24.04 -3.36 -8.03
N GLN A 7 22.90 -4.02 -8.24
CA GLN A 7 21.68 -3.85 -7.45
C GLN A 7 21.83 -4.23 -5.97
N VAL A 8 22.76 -5.14 -5.63
CA VAL A 8 22.95 -5.60 -4.23
C VAL A 8 24.01 -4.81 -3.47
N TRP A 9 24.75 -3.92 -4.14
CA TRP A 9 25.84 -3.15 -3.53
C TRP A 9 25.39 -1.75 -3.11
N GLY A 10 25.99 -1.27 -2.01
CA GLY A 10 25.76 0.08 -1.49
C GLY A 10 24.47 0.21 -0.67
N ASN A 11 24.28 1.40 -0.11
CA ASN A 11 23.04 1.80 0.57
C ASN A 11 22.00 2.33 -0.44
N ASP A 12 20.81 2.68 0.04
CA ASP A 12 19.71 3.09 -0.84
C ASP A 12 20.02 4.35 -1.64
N ARG A 13 20.79 5.29 -1.07
CA ARG A 13 21.30 6.44 -1.82
C ARG A 13 22.17 6.02 -3.00
N SER A 14 23.05 5.05 -2.81
CA SER A 14 23.91 4.52 -3.88
C SER A 14 23.07 3.81 -4.94
N ARG A 15 22.09 2.99 -4.52
CA ARG A 15 21.18 2.30 -5.44
C ARG A 15 20.31 3.27 -6.25
N ALA A 16 19.81 4.33 -5.60
CA ALA A 16 19.06 5.40 -6.26
C ALA A 16 19.93 6.14 -7.29
N PHE A 17 21.21 6.39 -6.99
CA PHE A 17 22.14 6.95 -7.97
C PHE A 17 22.33 6.01 -9.18
N TRP A 18 22.49 4.71 -8.93
CA TRP A 18 22.72 3.74 -9.99
C TRP A 18 21.56 3.63 -11.00
N LEU A 19 20.33 3.80 -10.53
CA LEU A 19 19.14 3.77 -11.36
C LEU A 19 19.26 4.64 -12.61
N SER A 20 19.74 5.89 -12.50
CA SER A 20 19.85 6.83 -13.63
C SER A 20 21.22 6.82 -14.33
N HIS A 21 22.25 6.23 -13.72
CA HIS A 21 23.65 6.36 -14.18
C HIS A 21 24.25 5.08 -14.78
N MET A 22 23.54 3.96 -14.72
CA MET A 22 24.01 2.70 -15.31
C MET A 22 24.00 2.70 -16.84
N ARG A 23 24.95 1.97 -17.43
CA ARG A 23 25.10 1.80 -18.89
C ARG A 23 25.50 0.35 -19.20
N PRO A 24 25.16 -0.19 -20.38
CA PRO A 24 25.31 -1.60 -20.74
C PRO A 24 26.76 -1.96 -21.14
N VAL A 25 27.76 -1.52 -20.36
CA VAL A 25 29.19 -1.69 -20.65
C VAL A 25 29.56 -3.17 -20.76
N GLY A 26 28.98 -4.03 -19.91
CA GLY A 26 29.20 -5.49 -19.98
C GLY A 26 28.70 -6.09 -21.29
N ALA A 27 27.45 -5.79 -21.67
CA ALA A 27 26.88 -6.22 -22.93
C ALA A 27 27.69 -5.70 -24.13
N PHE A 28 28.18 -4.47 -24.05
CA PHE A 28 29.07 -3.88 -25.06
C PHE A 28 30.41 -4.62 -25.21
N LEU A 29 31.10 -4.88 -24.10
CA LEU A 29 32.45 -5.46 -24.15
C LEU A 29 32.45 -6.96 -24.45
N PHE A 30 31.43 -7.70 -23.98
CA PHE A 30 31.45 -9.16 -23.95
C PHE A 30 30.32 -9.82 -24.74
N GLY A 31 29.38 -9.04 -25.28
CA GLY A 31 28.23 -9.57 -26.03
C GLY A 31 27.29 -10.45 -25.20
N ASN A 32 27.39 -10.41 -23.86
CA ASN A 32 26.57 -11.21 -22.97
C ASN A 32 25.45 -10.38 -22.33
N ARG A 33 24.30 -11.02 -22.08
CA ARG A 33 23.22 -10.39 -21.31
C ARG A 33 23.59 -10.38 -19.83
N SER A 34 23.37 -9.25 -19.17
CA SER A 34 23.58 -9.16 -17.73
C SER A 34 22.51 -9.96 -16.97
N TRP A 35 22.94 -10.75 -15.99
CA TRP A 35 22.03 -11.42 -15.06
C TRP A 35 21.89 -10.58 -13.78
N THR A 36 20.71 -10.01 -13.54
CA THR A 36 20.43 -9.10 -12.40
C THR A 36 19.50 -9.79 -11.39
N PRO A 37 19.99 -10.68 -10.50
CA PRO A 37 19.14 -11.53 -9.65
C PRO A 37 18.13 -10.76 -8.80
N ASN A 38 16.96 -11.36 -8.59
CA ASN A 38 15.90 -10.95 -7.67
C ASN A 38 16.10 -11.42 -6.21
N ILE A 39 17.30 -11.89 -5.87
CA ILE A 39 17.61 -12.41 -4.54
C ILE A 39 17.49 -11.27 -3.50
N ARG A 40 16.71 -11.49 -2.45
CA ARG A 40 16.47 -10.53 -1.34
C ARG A 40 15.88 -9.18 -1.77
N ALA A 41 15.13 -9.14 -2.87
CA ALA A 41 14.28 -8.00 -3.17
C ALA A 41 12.86 -8.28 -2.72
N GLU A 42 12.60 -8.03 -1.44
CA GLU A 42 11.25 -8.18 -0.85
C GLU A 42 10.48 -6.86 -0.91
N SER A 43 11.23 -5.79 -1.16
CA SER A 43 10.86 -4.39 -1.13
C SER A 43 10.45 -3.86 -2.51
N ASN A 44 9.43 -3.01 -2.58
CA ASN A 44 9.04 -2.23 -3.75
C ASN A 44 10.24 -1.42 -4.27
N PHE A 45 10.97 -0.72 -3.39
CA PHE A 45 12.19 -0.01 -3.78
C PHE A 45 13.20 -0.96 -4.44
N LEU A 46 13.47 -2.13 -3.84
CA LEU A 46 14.41 -3.10 -4.41
C LEU A 46 13.92 -3.69 -5.74
N HIS A 47 12.61 -3.92 -5.91
CA HIS A 47 12.03 -4.31 -7.20
C HIS A 47 12.28 -3.25 -8.28
N HIS A 48 12.09 -1.96 -7.95
CA HIS A 48 12.42 -0.85 -8.83
C HIS A 48 13.91 -0.80 -9.17
N VAL A 49 14.81 -1.05 -8.21
CA VAL A 49 16.26 -1.14 -8.43
C VAL A 49 16.59 -2.27 -9.40
N ILE A 50 16.06 -3.48 -9.20
CA ILE A 50 16.30 -4.62 -10.10
C ILE A 50 15.85 -4.30 -11.53
N LEU A 51 14.64 -3.76 -11.67
CA LEU A 51 14.08 -3.36 -12.95
C LEU A 51 14.98 -2.34 -13.67
N GLY A 52 15.35 -1.26 -12.99
CA GLY A 52 16.25 -0.23 -13.53
C GLY A 52 17.61 -0.77 -13.92
N CYS A 53 18.24 -1.56 -13.04
CA CYS A 53 19.54 -2.17 -13.32
C CYS A 53 19.45 -3.15 -14.50
N SER A 54 18.41 -3.98 -14.56
CA SER A 54 18.21 -4.96 -15.64
C SER A 54 18.03 -4.26 -16.99
N ASP A 55 17.27 -3.17 -17.06
CA ASP A 55 17.07 -2.38 -18.28
C ASP A 55 18.33 -1.61 -18.70
N ALA A 56 19.05 -1.01 -17.75
CA ALA A 56 20.23 -0.21 -18.07
C ALA A 56 21.46 -1.05 -18.41
N LEU A 57 21.55 -2.30 -17.93
CA LEU A 57 22.72 -3.17 -18.12
C LEU A 57 22.60 -4.13 -19.32
N GLY A 58 21.57 -3.99 -20.17
CA GLY A 58 21.29 -4.94 -21.24
C GLY A 58 20.92 -6.32 -20.69
N GLY A 59 20.25 -6.35 -19.55
CA GLY A 59 20.00 -7.56 -18.77
C GLY A 59 18.78 -8.36 -19.22
N VAL A 60 18.72 -9.62 -18.77
CA VAL A 60 17.55 -10.48 -18.95
C VAL A 60 16.40 -9.98 -18.10
N ALA A 61 15.18 -10.02 -18.64
CA ALA A 61 14.01 -9.69 -17.87
C ALA A 61 13.74 -10.72 -16.77
N GLN A 62 13.74 -10.25 -15.52
CA GLN A 62 13.55 -11.08 -14.34
C GLN A 62 12.19 -10.86 -13.71
N PHE A 63 11.64 -11.94 -13.17
CA PHE A 63 10.36 -11.96 -12.49
C PHE A 63 10.36 -13.08 -11.43
N PRO A 64 9.93 -12.82 -10.19
CA PRO A 64 9.78 -13.88 -9.19
C PRO A 64 8.66 -14.84 -9.61
N GLY A 65 9.00 -16.10 -9.91
CA GLY A 65 8.05 -17.12 -10.39
C GLY A 65 7.14 -17.72 -9.30
N THR A 66 6.76 -16.97 -8.28
CA THR A 66 5.84 -17.44 -7.22
C THR A 66 4.38 -17.24 -7.64
N LEU A 67 3.46 -18.03 -7.07
CA LEU A 67 2.02 -17.87 -7.35
C LEU A 67 1.52 -16.46 -7.02
N ASN A 68 1.94 -15.91 -5.87
CA ASN A 68 1.58 -14.54 -5.46
C ASN A 68 2.07 -13.49 -6.47
N ALA A 69 3.30 -13.62 -6.96
CA ALA A 69 3.82 -12.68 -7.95
C ALA A 69 3.07 -12.80 -9.28
N LEU A 70 2.74 -14.03 -9.72
CA LEU A 70 1.96 -14.27 -10.94
C LEU A 70 0.56 -13.66 -10.85
N GLY A 71 -0.07 -13.77 -9.68
CA GLY A 71 -1.38 -13.19 -9.36
C GLY A 71 -1.36 -11.69 -9.11
N ALA A 72 -0.19 -11.05 -8.96
CA ALA A 72 -0.09 -9.62 -8.71
C ALA A 72 -0.76 -8.82 -9.84
N SER A 73 -1.67 -7.92 -9.44
CA SER A 73 -2.43 -7.02 -10.30
C SER A 73 -1.98 -5.55 -10.16
N ARG A 74 -1.10 -5.24 -9.19
CA ARG A 74 -0.59 -3.88 -8.92
C ARG A 74 0.91 -3.85 -8.58
N GLY A 75 1.48 -2.63 -8.54
CA GLY A 75 2.86 -2.37 -8.12
C GLY A 75 3.94 -2.84 -9.11
N ALA A 76 5.20 -2.81 -8.66
CA ALA A 76 6.36 -3.17 -9.50
C ALA A 76 6.31 -4.59 -10.06
N LEU A 77 5.64 -5.53 -9.38
CA LEU A 77 5.51 -6.92 -9.83
C LEU A 77 4.73 -7.05 -11.15
N VAL A 78 3.70 -6.22 -11.37
CA VAL A 78 2.97 -6.21 -12.66
C VAL A 78 3.89 -5.80 -13.79
N GLN A 79 4.68 -4.75 -13.57
CA GLN A 79 5.63 -4.30 -14.57
C GLN A 79 6.73 -5.35 -14.81
N MET A 80 7.25 -6.01 -13.77
CA MET A 80 8.20 -7.12 -13.94
C MET A 80 7.60 -8.24 -14.81
N LYS A 81 6.32 -8.60 -14.59
CA LYS A 81 5.59 -9.59 -15.37
C LYS A 81 5.46 -9.18 -16.85
N GLN A 82 4.93 -7.98 -17.11
CA GLN A 82 4.75 -7.48 -18.48
C GLN A 82 6.09 -7.32 -19.20
N ARG A 83 7.12 -6.84 -18.50
CA ARG A 83 8.47 -6.71 -19.03
C ARG A 83 9.06 -8.08 -19.40
N ALA A 84 8.91 -9.09 -18.55
CA ALA A 84 9.35 -10.44 -18.86
C ALA A 84 8.64 -11.02 -20.10
N GLN A 85 7.34 -10.79 -20.22
CA GLN A 85 6.56 -11.18 -21.40
C GLN A 85 7.02 -10.46 -22.68
N LEU A 86 7.27 -9.15 -22.61
CA LEU A 86 7.79 -8.37 -23.74
C LEU A 86 9.14 -8.93 -24.22
N PHE A 87 10.11 -9.06 -23.30
CA PHE A 87 11.46 -9.52 -23.63
C PHE A 87 11.45 -10.94 -24.19
N SER A 88 10.62 -11.83 -23.64
CA SER A 88 10.51 -13.21 -24.12
C SER A 88 9.75 -13.32 -25.44
N SER A 89 8.68 -12.56 -25.65
CA SER A 89 7.87 -12.66 -26.87
C SER A 89 8.56 -12.03 -28.08
N ARG A 90 9.34 -10.96 -27.86
CA ARG A 90 10.08 -10.24 -28.90
C ARG A 90 11.55 -10.64 -28.98
N GLN A 91 11.99 -11.56 -28.13
CA GLN A 91 13.39 -12.04 -28.06
C GLN A 91 14.42 -10.90 -27.94
N LEU A 92 14.06 -9.82 -27.22
CA LEU A 92 14.83 -8.58 -27.18
C LEU A 92 16.30 -8.81 -26.77
N GLN A 93 17.21 -8.24 -27.54
CA GLN A 93 18.65 -8.29 -27.30
C GLN A 93 19.23 -6.88 -27.22
N PRO A 94 20.22 -6.61 -26.35
CA PRO A 94 20.90 -5.33 -26.34
C PRO A 94 21.52 -5.04 -27.71
N ALA A 95 21.26 -3.84 -28.24
CA ALA A 95 21.81 -3.33 -29.48
C ALA A 95 22.68 -2.10 -29.21
N LEU A 96 23.73 -1.93 -30.02
CA LEU A 96 24.75 -0.91 -29.81
C LEU A 96 24.90 -0.09 -31.09
N PRO A 97 23.92 0.78 -31.38
CA PRO A 97 23.92 1.55 -32.62
C PRO A 97 25.12 2.48 -32.68
N THR A 98 25.70 2.62 -33.88
CA THR A 98 26.78 3.56 -34.14
C THR A 98 26.22 4.98 -34.20
N GLY A 99 26.71 5.89 -33.36
CA GLY A 99 26.28 7.29 -33.38
C GLY A 99 26.42 7.99 -32.03
N ILE A 100 25.96 9.25 -31.99
CA ILE A 100 25.87 10.01 -30.75
C ILE A 100 24.69 9.47 -29.96
N TRP A 101 24.96 9.00 -28.75
CA TRP A 101 23.93 8.62 -27.79
C TRP A 101 23.21 9.86 -27.27
N GLU A 102 21.88 9.81 -27.24
CA GLU A 102 21.07 10.82 -26.57
C GLU A 102 21.44 10.86 -25.07
N PRO A 103 21.43 12.04 -24.40
CA PRO A 103 21.91 12.17 -23.04
C PRO A 103 21.29 11.19 -22.03
N ASP A 104 19.97 10.98 -22.14
CA ASP A 104 19.18 10.15 -21.22
C ASP A 104 18.97 8.72 -21.73
N LEU A 105 19.47 8.39 -22.93
CA LEU A 105 19.38 7.03 -23.46
C LEU A 105 20.36 6.15 -22.68
N ALA A 106 19.83 5.13 -22.03
CA ALA A 106 20.60 4.22 -21.18
C ALA A 106 20.89 2.89 -21.90
N CYS A 107 19.96 2.35 -22.69
CA CYS A 107 20.17 1.14 -23.48
C CYS A 107 19.26 1.11 -24.71
N VAL A 108 19.70 0.46 -25.77
CA VAL A 108 18.85 0.10 -26.93
C VAL A 108 18.70 -1.41 -26.95
N TYR A 109 17.52 -1.89 -27.30
CA TYR A 109 17.23 -3.28 -27.56
C TYR A 109 16.67 -3.45 -28.97
N GLU A 110 16.93 -4.58 -29.59
CA GLU A 110 16.40 -4.96 -30.90
C GLU A 110 15.66 -6.30 -30.79
N ASP A 111 14.51 -6.41 -31.46
CA ASP A 111 13.82 -7.69 -31.64
C ASP A 111 14.37 -8.48 -32.84
N GLU A 112 13.87 -9.70 -33.08
CA GLU A 112 14.30 -10.54 -34.20
C GLU A 112 13.95 -9.96 -35.59
N ASP A 113 13.02 -9.01 -35.65
CA ASP A 113 12.55 -8.36 -36.87
C ASP A 113 13.28 -7.03 -37.15
N GLY A 114 14.24 -6.63 -36.30
CA GLY A 114 14.99 -5.37 -36.40
C GLY A 114 14.27 -4.15 -35.79
N GLY A 115 13.19 -4.37 -35.04
CA GLY A 115 12.47 -3.34 -34.30
C GLY A 115 13.29 -2.81 -33.13
N ALA A 116 13.52 -1.49 -33.09
CA ALA A 116 14.33 -0.84 -32.06
C ALA A 116 13.49 -0.34 -30.87
N TYR A 117 13.87 -0.79 -29.68
CA TYR A 117 13.31 -0.40 -28.39
C TYR A 117 14.34 0.43 -27.62
N ARG A 118 13.94 1.60 -27.11
CA ARG A 118 14.85 2.57 -26.47
C ARG A 118 14.51 2.72 -25.00
N TYR A 119 15.49 2.47 -24.14
CA TYR A 119 15.35 2.64 -22.70
C TYR A 119 16.02 3.94 -22.25
N TYR A 120 15.22 4.86 -21.74
CA TYR A 120 15.64 6.14 -21.18
C TYR A 120 15.61 6.10 -19.65
N ALA A 121 16.57 6.75 -19.00
CA ALA A 121 16.62 6.84 -17.55
C ALA A 121 17.23 8.17 -17.10
N ASN A 122 16.49 8.90 -16.26
CA ASN A 122 16.98 10.04 -15.49
C ASN A 122 16.50 9.91 -14.04
N ASP A 123 16.73 10.93 -13.22
CA ASP A 123 16.47 10.86 -11.77
C ASP A 123 14.98 10.75 -11.40
N GLN A 124 14.06 11.09 -12.31
CA GLN A 124 12.62 11.05 -12.06
C GLN A 124 11.89 9.99 -12.88
N VAL A 125 12.32 9.76 -14.13
CA VAL A 125 11.60 8.95 -15.10
C VAL A 125 12.52 7.92 -15.75
N HIS A 126 12.05 6.69 -15.75
CA HIS A 126 12.64 5.57 -16.47
C HIS A 126 11.60 5.03 -17.44
N ARG A 127 11.94 4.91 -18.73
CA ARG A 127 10.96 4.62 -19.76
C ARG A 127 11.50 3.71 -20.84
N MET A 128 10.74 2.68 -21.19
CA MET A 128 10.96 1.93 -22.42
C MET A 128 10.01 2.43 -23.51
N VAL A 129 10.57 2.80 -24.65
CA VAL A 129 9.85 3.26 -25.85
C VAL A 129 9.97 2.20 -26.93
N GLY A 130 8.84 1.85 -27.55
CA GLY A 130 8.77 0.88 -28.63
C GLY A 130 9.21 1.43 -30.00
N PRO A 131 9.25 0.55 -31.02
CA PRO A 131 9.58 0.95 -32.39
C PRO A 131 8.61 1.99 -32.98
N ASP A 132 7.37 2.04 -32.49
CA ASP A 132 6.33 3.00 -32.87
C ASP A 132 6.48 4.38 -32.20
N GLY A 133 7.50 4.55 -31.35
CA GLY A 133 7.75 5.78 -30.61
C GLY A 133 6.89 5.96 -29.37
N ARG A 134 6.07 4.97 -28.99
CA ARG A 134 5.20 5.04 -27.81
C ARG A 134 5.84 4.40 -26.59
N ALA A 135 5.49 4.90 -25.41
CA ALA A 135 5.90 4.29 -24.16
C ALA A 135 5.23 2.90 -24.01
N ILE A 136 6.02 1.92 -23.58
CA ILE A 136 5.53 0.56 -23.27
C ILE A 136 5.38 0.38 -21.77
N TYR A 137 6.34 0.87 -21.00
CA TYR A 137 6.27 0.94 -19.55
C TYR A 137 7.14 2.09 -19.05
N GLU A 138 6.75 2.64 -17.89
CA GLU A 138 7.44 3.76 -17.24
C GLU A 138 7.58 3.50 -15.74
N ARG A 139 8.63 4.04 -15.12
CA ARG A 139 8.74 4.15 -13.67
C ARG A 139 8.98 5.60 -13.32
N VAL A 140 8.23 6.11 -12.35
CA VAL A 140 8.28 7.52 -11.96
C VAL A 140 8.49 7.69 -10.47
N THR A 141 9.18 8.77 -10.08
CA THR A 141 9.44 9.14 -8.68
C THR A 141 9.70 10.64 -8.57
N GLY A 142 9.52 11.22 -7.39
CA GLY A 142 9.74 12.65 -7.16
C GLY A 142 8.69 13.55 -7.81
N LEU A 143 7.52 13.02 -8.16
CA LEU A 143 6.45 13.72 -8.88
C LEU A 143 5.12 13.55 -8.16
N SER A 144 4.32 14.62 -8.10
CA SER A 144 2.94 14.59 -7.59
C SER A 144 1.88 14.41 -8.70
N SER A 145 2.27 14.64 -9.95
CA SER A 145 1.48 14.39 -11.15
C SER A 145 2.39 14.00 -12.30
N PHE A 146 1.86 13.29 -13.29
CA PHE A 146 2.66 12.82 -14.42
C PHE A 146 1.82 12.61 -15.67
N ALA A 147 2.19 13.31 -16.76
CA ALA A 147 1.54 13.19 -18.06
C ALA A 147 2.01 11.93 -18.79
N THR A 148 1.07 11.02 -19.08
CA THR A 148 1.36 9.71 -19.66
C THR A 148 0.11 9.10 -20.29
N GLU A 149 0.31 8.28 -21.31
CA GLU A 149 -0.74 7.41 -21.89
C GLU A 149 -0.82 6.05 -21.17
N LEU A 150 0.10 5.77 -20.25
CA LEU A 150 0.15 4.53 -19.49
C LEU A 150 -0.75 4.60 -18.25
N ASN A 151 -1.09 3.43 -17.72
CA ASN A 151 -1.87 3.32 -16.50
C ASN A 151 -0.97 2.98 -15.32
N LEU A 152 -1.34 3.47 -14.14
CA LEU A 152 -0.86 2.95 -12.86
C LEU A 152 -1.94 1.98 -12.32
N PRO A 153 -1.74 0.65 -12.36
CA PRO A 153 -2.78 -0.31 -12.02
C PRO A 153 -3.36 -0.09 -10.62
N GLY A 154 -4.68 -0.01 -10.54
CA GLY A 154 -5.42 0.24 -9.30
C GLY A 154 -5.41 1.70 -8.81
N TRP A 155 -4.65 2.61 -9.44
CA TRP A 155 -4.59 4.01 -9.03
C TRP A 155 -5.92 4.72 -9.30
N PRO A 156 -6.46 5.49 -8.34
CA PRO A 156 -7.78 6.08 -8.49
C PRO A 156 -7.79 7.40 -9.26
N ALA A 157 -6.66 8.09 -9.42
CA ALA A 157 -6.69 9.51 -9.75
C ALA A 157 -5.96 9.87 -11.04
N ALA A 158 -6.72 10.43 -11.97
CA ALA A 158 -6.23 10.95 -13.24
C ALA A 158 -7.12 12.11 -13.72
N ASP A 159 -6.50 13.09 -14.37
CA ASP A 159 -7.19 14.17 -15.06
C ASP A 159 -7.03 14.05 -16.59
N ALA A 160 -7.28 15.13 -17.33
CA ALA A 160 -7.16 15.12 -18.78
C ALA A 160 -5.69 15.04 -19.27
N ASP A 161 -4.74 15.41 -18.42
CA ASP A 161 -3.32 15.52 -18.74
C ASP A 161 -2.53 14.28 -18.26
N GLY A 162 -3.02 13.56 -17.24
CA GLY A 162 -2.45 12.28 -16.81
C GLY A 162 -2.75 11.91 -15.37
N LEU A 163 -1.80 11.27 -14.70
CA LEU A 163 -1.92 10.85 -13.30
C LEU A 163 -1.79 12.04 -12.35
N ILE A 164 -2.59 12.08 -11.29
CA ILE A 164 -2.53 13.10 -10.23
C ILE A 164 -2.49 12.46 -8.85
N GLY A 165 -2.09 13.24 -7.83
CA GLY A 165 -2.11 12.83 -6.43
C GLY A 165 -1.01 11.84 -6.04
N LEU A 166 0.04 11.69 -6.85
CA LEU A 166 1.15 10.79 -6.56
C LEU A 166 1.91 11.27 -5.31
N ASN A 167 2.43 10.33 -4.51
CA ASN A 167 3.37 10.64 -3.44
C ASN A 167 4.78 10.77 -4.03
N PRO A 168 5.43 11.95 -3.98
CA PRO A 168 6.75 12.14 -4.56
C PRO A 168 7.85 11.23 -3.97
N ASP A 169 7.69 10.77 -2.73
CA ASP A 169 8.68 9.91 -2.07
C ASP A 169 8.59 8.44 -2.52
N VAL A 170 7.52 8.10 -3.26
CA VAL A 170 7.24 6.75 -3.75
C VAL A 170 7.76 6.57 -5.18
N ARG A 171 8.04 5.31 -5.54
CA ARG A 171 8.28 4.89 -6.93
C ARG A 171 7.07 4.13 -7.44
N TYR A 172 6.56 4.57 -8.60
CA TYR A 172 5.41 3.97 -9.25
C TYR A 172 5.81 3.27 -10.54
N ALA A 173 5.16 2.14 -10.83
CA ALA A 173 5.40 1.34 -12.03
C ALA A 173 4.17 1.39 -12.94
N LEU A 174 4.32 2.02 -14.09
CA LEU A 174 3.26 2.24 -15.07
C LEU A 174 3.38 1.24 -16.21
N VAL A 175 2.24 0.85 -16.75
CA VAL A 175 2.09 -0.21 -17.74
C VAL A 175 0.98 0.09 -18.75
N GLN A 176 1.03 -0.58 -19.89
CA GLN A 176 -0.07 -0.55 -20.85
C GLN A 176 -1.28 -1.36 -20.35
N GLY A 177 -2.49 -0.91 -20.71
CA GLY A 177 -3.69 -1.75 -20.75
C GLY A 177 -4.22 -2.27 -19.40
N SER A 178 -4.42 -1.38 -18.43
CA SER A 178 -5.21 -1.72 -17.24
C SER A 178 -6.62 -1.14 -17.40
N ASP A 179 -7.53 -1.90 -18.02
CA ASP A 179 -8.94 -1.51 -18.14
C ASP A 179 -9.71 -1.59 -16.81
N GLU A 180 -9.08 -2.14 -15.76
CA GLU A 180 -9.68 -2.24 -14.45
C GLU A 180 -9.79 -0.85 -13.82
N LYS A 181 -11.00 -0.30 -13.90
CA LYS A 181 -11.35 0.96 -13.26
C LYS A 181 -11.59 0.72 -11.77
N PRO A 182 -10.96 1.49 -10.87
CA PRO A 182 -11.28 1.40 -9.46
C PRO A 182 -12.73 1.82 -9.20
N ALA A 183 -13.28 1.32 -8.09
CA ALA A 183 -14.65 1.59 -7.65
C ALA A 183 -14.92 3.10 -7.48
N VAL A 184 -13.90 3.88 -7.11
CA VAL A 184 -13.93 5.34 -7.07
C VAL A 184 -12.76 5.89 -7.88
N GLN A 185 -13.05 6.83 -8.77
CA GLN A 185 -12.08 7.54 -9.60
C GLN A 185 -12.07 9.02 -9.24
N LEU A 186 -10.90 9.62 -9.16
CA LEU A 186 -10.73 11.03 -8.85
C LEU A 186 -10.26 11.79 -10.09
N SER A 187 -10.91 12.90 -10.39
CA SER A 187 -10.56 13.78 -11.50
C SER A 187 -10.00 15.13 -11.05
N ALA A 188 -10.08 15.45 -9.76
CA ALA A 188 -9.44 16.63 -9.17
C ALA A 188 -9.14 16.41 -7.69
N LEU A 189 -8.01 16.98 -7.26
CA LEU A 189 -7.53 17.01 -5.88
C LEU A 189 -7.07 18.42 -5.51
N PRO A 190 -7.02 18.79 -4.21
CA PRO A 190 -6.41 20.04 -3.79
C PRO A 190 -4.95 20.15 -4.28
N PRO A 191 -4.50 21.32 -4.79
CA PRO A 191 -3.10 21.50 -5.19
C PRO A 191 -2.13 21.20 -4.04
N GLY A 192 -1.01 20.54 -4.35
CA GLY A 192 -0.01 20.16 -3.33
C GLY A 192 -0.48 19.04 -2.40
N SER A 193 -1.46 18.25 -2.81
CA SER A 193 -1.89 17.04 -2.10
C SER A 193 -1.50 15.75 -2.82
N MET A 194 -1.46 14.67 -2.06
CA MET A 194 -1.23 13.30 -2.52
C MET A 194 -2.27 12.37 -1.92
N ILE A 195 -2.47 11.23 -2.56
CA ILE A 195 -3.25 10.13 -2.01
C ILE A 195 -2.33 9.36 -1.09
N SER A 196 -2.67 9.35 0.20
CA SER A 196 -1.90 8.65 1.22
C SER A 196 -2.48 7.27 1.55
N ARG A 197 -3.76 7.02 1.21
CA ARG A 197 -4.39 5.70 1.24
C ARG A 197 -5.46 5.57 0.17
N PHE A 198 -5.47 4.46 -0.54
CA PHE A 198 -6.58 4.07 -1.40
C PHE A 198 -6.66 2.54 -1.51
N TYR A 199 -7.71 1.98 -0.92
CA TYR A 199 -8.03 0.55 -1.01
C TYR A 199 -9.51 0.34 -0.71
N GLY A 200 -10.02 -0.86 -1.02
CA GLY A 200 -11.42 -1.19 -0.80
C GLY A 200 -11.74 -2.62 -1.24
N ASP A 201 -12.92 -3.08 -0.88
CA ASP A 201 -13.51 -4.34 -1.30
C ASP A 201 -14.94 -4.12 -1.81
N ASP A 202 -15.73 -5.19 -1.90
CA ASP A 202 -17.13 -5.12 -2.32
C ASP A 202 -18.04 -4.35 -1.36
N ARG A 203 -17.59 -4.08 -0.11
CA ARG A 203 -18.34 -3.40 0.95
C ARG A 203 -18.00 -1.92 1.04
N PHE A 204 -16.75 -1.53 0.81
CA PHE A 204 -16.33 -0.14 0.92
C PHE A 204 -15.14 0.24 0.04
N THR A 205 -14.96 1.54 -0.16
CA THR A 205 -13.70 2.15 -0.61
C THR A 205 -13.24 3.18 0.42
N LEU A 206 -11.99 3.09 0.86
CA LEU A 206 -11.30 4.12 1.65
C LEU A 206 -10.44 4.98 0.73
N LEU A 207 -10.52 6.30 0.92
CA LEU A 207 -9.65 7.28 0.30
C LEU A 207 -9.12 8.23 1.38
N ALA A 208 -7.81 8.39 1.48
CA ALA A 208 -7.19 9.45 2.26
C ALA A 208 -6.32 10.33 1.36
N VAL A 209 -6.52 11.65 1.48
CA VAL A 209 -5.75 12.68 0.79
C VAL A 209 -4.96 13.44 1.84
N ALA A 210 -3.65 13.57 1.66
CA ALA A 210 -2.72 14.22 2.57
C ALA A 210 -1.95 15.34 1.84
N PRO A 211 -1.35 16.31 2.56
CA PRO A 211 -0.39 17.22 1.95
C PRO A 211 0.84 16.49 1.41
N VAL A 212 1.44 17.03 0.36
CA VAL A 212 2.80 16.66 -0.06
C VAL A 212 3.81 17.29 0.90
N GLY A 213 4.60 16.45 1.57
CA GLY A 213 5.59 16.89 2.56
C GLY A 213 4.97 17.44 3.86
N GLU A 214 5.76 18.18 4.63
CA GLU A 214 5.32 18.74 5.93
C GLU A 214 4.48 20.03 5.82
N ALA A 215 4.30 20.56 4.61
CA ALA A 215 3.53 21.78 4.42
C ALA A 215 2.04 21.50 4.68
N ALA A 216 1.38 22.35 5.47
CA ALA A 216 -0.07 22.32 5.55
C ALA A 216 -0.66 22.68 4.18
N ALA A 217 -1.14 21.68 3.43
CA ALA A 217 -1.86 21.92 2.20
C ALA A 217 -3.23 22.52 2.52
N ALA A 218 -3.65 23.48 1.71
CA ALA A 218 -4.91 24.18 1.90
C ALA A 218 -6.10 23.23 1.72
N ALA A 219 -7.17 23.51 2.45
CA ALA A 219 -8.52 23.06 2.16
C ALA A 219 -8.82 23.13 0.66
N GLY A 220 -9.58 22.18 0.12
CA GLY A 220 -9.84 22.17 -1.31
C GLY A 220 -10.85 21.14 -1.77
N ALA A 221 -11.11 21.22 -3.08
CA ALA A 221 -12.05 20.36 -3.77
C ALA A 221 -11.46 18.97 -4.02
N ILE A 222 -12.22 17.93 -3.66
CA ILE A 222 -11.98 16.55 -4.09
C ILE A 222 -13.13 16.19 -5.03
N THR A 223 -12.82 15.87 -6.29
CA THR A 223 -13.83 15.48 -7.28
C THR A 223 -13.71 14.01 -7.63
N ALA A 224 -14.79 13.26 -7.45
CA ALA A 224 -14.82 11.83 -7.71
C ALA A 224 -16.02 11.38 -8.57
N ILE A 225 -15.84 10.25 -9.24
CA ILE A 225 -16.89 9.45 -9.89
C ILE A 225 -16.80 8.06 -9.28
N ALA A 226 -17.92 7.52 -8.81
CA ALA A 226 -18.01 6.14 -8.34
C ALA A 226 -18.48 5.20 -9.46
N ASN A 227 -17.67 4.21 -9.81
CA ASN A 227 -18.01 3.12 -10.74
C ASN A 227 -18.72 1.94 -10.04
N PHE A 228 -19.00 2.08 -8.75
CA PHE A 228 -19.70 1.09 -7.93
C PHE A 228 -20.90 1.74 -7.23
N PRO A 229 -21.96 0.98 -6.90
CA PRO A 229 -23.01 1.44 -6.01
C PRO A 229 -22.48 2.09 -4.72
N VAL A 230 -22.94 3.30 -4.40
CA VAL A 230 -22.60 3.98 -3.14
C VAL A 230 -23.88 4.26 -2.36
N ARG A 231 -23.93 3.79 -1.11
CA ARG A 231 -25.06 3.97 -0.18
C ARG A 231 -24.85 5.14 0.76
N ALA A 232 -23.62 5.33 1.23
CA ALA A 232 -23.26 6.39 2.14
C ALA A 232 -21.82 6.85 1.85
N VAL A 233 -21.56 8.12 2.14
CA VAL A 233 -20.22 8.70 2.07
C VAL A 233 -19.96 9.43 3.38
N THR A 234 -18.82 9.17 3.99
CA THR A 234 -18.31 9.99 5.09
C THR A 234 -17.12 10.81 4.62
N LEU A 235 -16.94 11.98 5.21
CA LEU A 235 -15.77 12.83 5.07
C LEU A 235 -15.38 13.32 6.46
N ASP A 236 -14.18 12.95 6.91
CA ASP A 236 -13.65 13.29 8.25
C ASP A 236 -14.65 13.03 9.37
N ASP A 237 -15.13 11.78 9.46
CA ASP A 237 -16.09 11.26 10.45
C ASP A 237 -17.53 11.80 10.35
N ALA A 238 -17.80 12.76 9.46
CA ALA A 238 -19.13 13.29 9.21
C ALA A 238 -19.79 12.65 7.98
N ALA A 239 -21.09 12.38 8.05
CA ALA A 239 -21.86 12.02 6.87
C ALA A 239 -21.93 13.22 5.91
N VAL A 240 -21.61 12.99 4.64
CA VAL A 240 -21.79 13.98 3.58
C VAL A 240 -22.85 13.51 2.61
N GLN A 241 -23.56 14.47 2.03
CA GLN A 241 -24.59 14.15 1.04
C GLN A 241 -23.91 13.47 -0.16
N ALA A 242 -24.20 12.19 -0.36
CA ALA A 242 -24.06 11.56 -1.67
C ALA A 242 -25.03 12.28 -2.62
N PRO A 243 -24.66 12.55 -3.87
CA PRO A 243 -25.63 13.10 -4.83
C PRO A 243 -26.86 12.23 -4.92
N ALA A 244 -27.90 12.72 -5.59
CA ALA A 244 -29.11 11.96 -5.88
C ALA A 244 -28.87 10.80 -6.89
N TRP A 245 -27.80 10.04 -6.72
CA TRP A 245 -27.69 8.71 -7.28
C TRP A 245 -28.84 7.88 -6.70
N PRO A 246 -29.65 7.23 -7.55
CA PRO A 246 -30.61 6.25 -7.07
C PRO A 246 -29.89 5.28 -6.13
N GLN A 247 -30.51 4.90 -5.02
CA GLN A 247 -29.89 3.99 -4.05
C GLN A 247 -29.41 2.72 -4.75
N GLY A 248 -28.13 2.41 -4.62
CA GLY A 248 -27.53 1.25 -5.29
C GLY A 248 -27.12 1.48 -6.76
N ALA A 249 -27.18 2.71 -7.26
CA ALA A 249 -26.72 3.06 -8.60
C ALA A 249 -25.25 3.48 -8.62
N VAL A 250 -24.62 3.27 -9.77
CA VAL A 250 -23.28 3.76 -10.10
C VAL A 250 -23.36 5.24 -10.43
N ALA A 251 -22.37 6.02 -10.00
CA ALA A 251 -22.25 7.42 -10.38
C ALA A 251 -21.79 7.54 -11.83
N SER A 252 -22.56 8.24 -12.65
CA SER A 252 -22.12 8.63 -14.01
C SER A 252 -21.53 10.04 -14.07
N GLU A 253 -21.87 10.88 -13.09
CA GLU A 253 -21.47 12.29 -13.04
C GLU A 253 -20.47 12.55 -11.92
N PRO A 254 -19.46 13.40 -12.14
CA PRO A 254 -18.52 13.80 -11.11
C PRO A 254 -19.19 14.56 -9.97
N VAL A 255 -18.67 14.36 -8.76
CA VAL A 255 -19.14 15.01 -7.54
C VAL A 255 -17.96 15.64 -6.84
N THR A 256 -18.16 16.87 -6.38
CA THR A 256 -17.13 17.60 -5.67
C THR A 256 -17.52 17.79 -4.21
N TRP A 257 -16.64 17.34 -3.30
CA TRP A 257 -16.70 17.65 -1.88
C TRP A 257 -15.64 18.69 -1.53
N GLN A 258 -15.91 19.52 -0.54
CA GLN A 258 -14.97 20.51 -0.02
C GLN A 258 -14.36 19.97 1.28
N ALA A 259 -13.10 19.55 1.20
CA ALA A 259 -12.32 19.19 2.38
C ALA A 259 -11.94 20.47 3.14
N GLN A 260 -12.29 20.54 4.42
CA GLN A 260 -12.00 21.71 5.26
C GLN A 260 -10.53 21.79 5.70
N SER A 261 -9.84 20.65 5.71
CA SER A 261 -8.43 20.53 6.06
C SER A 261 -7.86 19.27 5.45
N LEU A 262 -6.53 19.20 5.34
CA LEU A 262 -5.82 17.97 5.02
C LEU A 262 -5.04 17.49 6.25
N PRO A 263 -4.94 16.17 6.49
CA PRO A 263 -5.47 15.09 5.66
C PRO A 263 -7.00 14.96 5.73
N ALA A 264 -7.62 14.75 4.56
CA ALA A 264 -9.04 14.48 4.40
C ALA A 264 -9.27 12.98 4.16
N ARG A 265 -10.25 12.39 4.84
CA ARG A 265 -10.50 10.95 4.79
C ARG A 265 -11.94 10.69 4.41
N MET A 266 -12.14 9.88 3.38
CA MET A 266 -13.44 9.53 2.85
C MET A 266 -13.65 8.03 2.87
N VAL A 267 -14.81 7.59 3.35
CA VAL A 267 -15.27 6.21 3.23
C VAL A 267 -16.51 6.20 2.36
N PHE A 268 -16.46 5.42 1.28
CA PHE A 268 -17.60 5.16 0.40
C PHE A 268 -18.16 3.79 0.76
N ALA A 269 -19.30 3.74 1.43
CA ALA A 269 -19.98 2.49 1.75
C ALA A 269 -20.75 1.98 0.52
N HIS A 270 -20.45 0.77 0.08
CA HIS A 270 -21.08 0.11 -1.06
C HIS A 270 -22.24 -0.79 -0.64
N THR A 271 -22.09 -1.44 0.52
CA THR A 271 -23.12 -2.30 1.13
C THR A 271 -23.73 -1.65 2.36
N GLU A 272 -24.78 -2.27 2.88
CA GLU A 272 -25.26 -1.91 4.21
C GLU A 272 -24.16 -2.21 5.23
N PRO A 273 -23.78 -1.25 6.09
CA PRO A 273 -22.87 -1.51 7.20
C PRO A 273 -23.48 -2.51 8.19
N GLU A 274 -22.64 -3.30 8.83
CA GLU A 274 -23.11 -4.18 9.91
C GLU A 274 -23.52 -3.36 11.12
N ALA A 275 -24.56 -3.79 11.84
CA ALA A 275 -25.05 -3.13 13.05
C ALA A 275 -24.90 -4.08 14.26
N PRO A 276 -23.67 -4.28 14.77
CA PRO A 276 -23.42 -5.19 15.88
C PRO A 276 -24.10 -4.71 17.17
N ALA A 277 -24.54 -5.64 18.02
CA ALA A 277 -25.07 -5.31 19.33
C ALA A 277 -23.96 -4.91 20.31
N TRP A 278 -24.33 -4.22 21.40
CA TRP A 278 -23.39 -3.94 22.49
C TRP A 278 -22.77 -5.22 23.05
N GLY A 279 -21.44 -5.21 23.22
CA GLY A 279 -20.64 -6.34 23.71
C GLY A 279 -20.40 -7.45 22.69
N GLU A 280 -21.00 -7.38 21.50
CA GLU A 280 -20.82 -8.36 20.44
C GLU A 280 -19.58 -8.04 19.59
N PHE A 281 -18.71 -9.03 19.43
CA PHE A 281 -17.57 -8.96 18.52
C PHE A 281 -18.02 -8.90 17.07
N PHE A 282 -17.39 -8.03 16.28
CA PHE A 282 -17.73 -7.85 14.86
C PHE A 282 -17.52 -9.15 14.07
N ALA A 283 -18.39 -9.37 13.08
CA ALA A 283 -18.24 -10.52 12.20
C ALA A 283 -16.92 -10.43 11.44
N SER A 284 -16.15 -11.50 11.49
CA SER A 284 -14.81 -11.54 10.93
C SER A 284 -14.70 -12.61 9.86
N ASP A 285 -14.37 -12.20 8.65
CA ASP A 285 -13.97 -13.05 7.54
C ASP A 285 -12.49 -12.80 7.19
N ILE A 286 -11.58 -13.63 7.76
CA ILE A 286 -10.14 -13.43 7.59
C ILE A 286 -9.71 -13.50 6.12
N ALA A 287 -10.48 -14.15 5.25
CA ALA A 287 -10.22 -14.22 3.82
C ALA A 287 -10.22 -12.84 3.14
N ARG A 288 -10.76 -11.81 3.81
CA ARG A 288 -10.83 -10.42 3.35
C ARG A 288 -9.67 -9.53 3.84
N THR A 289 -8.67 -10.12 4.48
CA THR A 289 -7.43 -9.42 4.86
C THR A 289 -6.80 -8.75 3.63
N LYS A 290 -6.24 -7.55 3.81
CA LYS A 290 -5.57 -6.79 2.76
C LYS A 290 -4.11 -6.52 3.10
N TRP A 291 -3.30 -6.32 2.08
CA TRP A 291 -1.92 -5.86 2.21
C TRP A 291 -1.88 -4.46 1.66
N VAL A 292 -1.74 -3.46 2.52
CA VAL A 292 -1.67 -2.06 2.10
C VAL A 292 -0.22 -1.63 2.18
N ASP A 293 0.37 -1.32 1.03
CA ASP A 293 1.75 -0.83 0.93
C ASP A 293 1.93 0.44 1.77
N ALA A 294 2.85 0.41 2.75
CA ALA A 294 2.93 1.46 3.76
C ALA A 294 3.36 2.83 3.18
N GLN A 295 4.04 2.83 2.02
CA GLN A 295 4.55 4.05 1.40
C GLN A 295 3.54 4.71 0.46
N SER A 296 2.88 3.91 -0.38
CA SER A 296 1.88 4.38 -1.36
C SER A 296 0.47 4.40 -0.81
N GLY A 297 0.18 3.66 0.26
CA GLY A 297 -1.15 3.46 0.82
C GLY A 297 -2.09 2.68 -0.09
N MET A 298 -1.55 2.04 -1.13
CA MET A 298 -2.30 1.26 -2.10
C MET A 298 -2.37 -0.21 -1.67
N ASP A 299 -3.47 -0.87 -2.04
CA ASP A 299 -3.53 -2.33 -1.97
C ASP A 299 -2.40 -2.95 -2.83
N ALA A 300 -1.53 -3.72 -2.19
CA ALA A 300 -0.41 -4.44 -2.80
C ALA A 300 -0.85 -5.72 -3.54
N GLY A 301 -2.16 -6.02 -3.54
CA GLY A 301 -2.80 -7.13 -4.22
C GLY A 301 -3.09 -8.32 -3.30
N ASP A 302 -3.84 -9.28 -3.85
CA ASP A 302 -4.30 -10.45 -3.12
C ASP A 302 -3.14 -11.39 -2.76
N ARG A 303 -2.67 -11.30 -1.52
CA ARG A 303 -1.93 -12.39 -0.89
C ARG A 303 -2.94 -13.19 -0.08
N PRO A 304 -3.00 -14.53 -0.17
CA PRO A 304 -3.92 -15.27 0.67
C PRO A 304 -3.50 -15.07 2.14
N PRO A 305 -4.43 -14.68 3.03
CA PRO A 305 -4.13 -14.57 4.45
C PRO A 305 -3.72 -15.92 5.00
N ARG A 306 -2.89 -15.87 6.05
CA ARG A 306 -2.72 -17.05 6.89
C ARG A 306 -3.98 -17.17 7.72
N ASP A 307 -4.86 -18.10 7.35
CA ASP A 307 -6.05 -18.45 8.13
C ASP A 307 -5.64 -19.17 9.42
N LEU A 308 -5.12 -18.36 10.35
CA LEU A 308 -4.65 -18.79 11.66
C LEU A 308 -5.45 -18.04 12.71
N THR A 309 -6.19 -18.81 13.49
CA THR A 309 -6.97 -18.31 14.61
C THR A 309 -6.60 -19.04 15.88
N ARG A 310 -6.71 -18.36 17.02
CA ARG A 310 -6.42 -18.93 18.33
C ARG A 310 -7.28 -18.26 19.40
N ARG A 311 -7.71 -19.03 20.38
CA ARG A 311 -8.36 -18.47 21.58
C ARG A 311 -7.32 -18.18 22.65
N TYR A 312 -7.45 -17.01 23.28
CA TYR A 312 -6.64 -16.60 24.42
C TYR A 312 -7.56 -16.24 25.59
N GLU A 313 -7.12 -16.54 26.80
CA GLU A 313 -7.77 -16.09 28.03
C GLU A 313 -7.52 -14.58 28.19
N VAL A 314 -8.59 -13.79 28.22
CA VAL A 314 -8.53 -12.35 28.44
C VAL A 314 -9.02 -12.05 29.86
N PRO A 315 -8.22 -11.38 30.71
CA PRO A 315 -8.62 -11.04 32.08
C PRO A 315 -9.95 -10.27 32.12
N GLY A 316 -10.93 -10.81 32.85
CA GLY A 316 -12.26 -10.23 32.99
C GLY A 316 -13.26 -10.58 31.88
N GLU A 317 -12.82 -11.21 30.78
CA GLU A 317 -13.67 -11.55 29.63
C GLU A 317 -13.82 -13.06 29.42
N GLY A 318 -12.80 -13.85 29.75
CA GLY A 318 -12.73 -15.28 29.45
C GLY A 318 -12.04 -15.56 28.11
N GLU A 319 -12.37 -16.67 27.45
CA GLU A 319 -11.78 -17.01 26.14
C GLU A 319 -12.28 -16.10 25.01
N VAL A 320 -11.38 -15.36 24.37
CA VAL A 320 -11.65 -14.52 23.20
C VAL A 320 -10.91 -15.09 21.98
N LEU A 321 -11.54 -15.03 20.80
CA LEU A 321 -10.93 -15.46 19.54
C LEU A 321 -10.03 -14.37 18.95
N PHE A 322 -8.82 -14.75 18.58
CA PHE A 322 -7.83 -13.89 17.94
C PHE A 322 -7.48 -14.41 16.54
N TYR A 323 -7.17 -13.46 15.67
CA TYR A 323 -6.73 -13.64 14.29
C TYR A 323 -5.25 -13.27 14.19
N PHE A 324 -4.48 -14.11 13.52
CA PHE A 324 -3.10 -13.78 13.19
C PHE A 324 -3.07 -12.76 12.06
N LEU A 325 -2.50 -11.58 12.32
CA LEU A 325 -2.43 -10.51 11.34
C LEU A 325 -0.97 -10.10 11.17
N ASN A 326 -0.21 -10.80 10.31
CA ASN A 326 1.20 -10.48 10.07
C ASN A 326 1.71 -11.07 8.74
N GLY A 327 2.88 -10.63 8.29
CA GLY A 327 3.57 -11.14 7.10
C GLY A 327 3.76 -10.13 5.99
N GLY A 328 3.45 -8.86 6.24
CA GLY A 328 3.34 -7.83 5.21
C GLY A 328 4.67 -7.30 4.66
N GLY A 329 5.79 -7.47 5.36
CA GLY A 329 7.07 -6.91 4.94
C GLY A 329 6.98 -5.39 4.92
N GLU A 330 6.90 -4.78 3.73
CA GLU A 330 6.64 -3.34 3.54
C GLU A 330 5.16 -2.95 3.49
N ALA A 331 4.26 -3.93 3.51
CA ALA A 331 2.84 -3.69 3.60
C ALA A 331 2.35 -3.84 5.05
N GLU A 332 1.40 -3.01 5.42
CA GLU A 332 0.53 -3.30 6.55
C GLU A 332 -0.41 -4.44 6.17
N VAL A 333 -0.57 -5.42 7.07
CA VAL A 333 -1.62 -6.42 6.94
C VAL A 333 -2.83 -5.88 7.69
N ILE A 334 -3.91 -5.57 6.97
CA ILE A 334 -5.09 -4.87 7.48
C ILE A 334 -6.32 -5.78 7.44
N PHE A 335 -7.15 -5.66 8.48
CA PHE A 335 -8.48 -6.25 8.51
C PHE A 335 -9.53 -5.17 8.81
N ASP A 336 -10.49 -5.00 7.89
CA ASP A 336 -11.48 -3.92 7.89
C ASP A 336 -12.90 -4.38 8.20
N TYR A 337 -13.59 -3.57 9.00
CA TYR A 337 -14.97 -3.72 9.43
C TYR A 337 -15.77 -2.45 9.08
N LEU A 338 -16.76 -2.58 8.20
CA LEU A 338 -17.71 -1.52 7.91
C LEU A 338 -18.95 -1.69 8.80
N VAL A 339 -19.07 -0.84 9.81
CA VAL A 339 -20.09 -0.98 10.85
C VAL A 339 -20.83 0.34 11.11
N THR A 340 -22.03 0.27 11.66
CA THR A 340 -22.77 1.39 12.23
C THR A 340 -22.74 1.25 13.75
N PRO A 341 -22.16 2.23 14.49
CA PRO A 341 -22.16 2.18 15.95
C PRO A 341 -23.60 2.17 16.51
N PRO A 342 -23.87 1.43 17.59
CA PRO A 342 -25.15 1.51 18.29
C PRO A 342 -25.45 2.95 18.73
N ALA A 343 -26.73 3.29 18.87
CA ALA A 343 -27.11 4.62 19.34
C ALA A 343 -26.60 4.86 20.77
N GLY A 344 -25.82 5.93 20.96
CA GLY A 344 -25.26 6.31 22.25
C GLY A 344 -23.77 6.66 22.16
N GLU A 345 -23.14 6.77 23.32
CA GLU A 345 -21.69 6.99 23.46
C GLU A 345 -20.98 5.64 23.30
N ALA A 346 -20.59 5.32 22.06
CA ALA A 346 -19.91 4.07 21.75
C ALA A 346 -18.40 4.16 21.98
N VAL A 347 -17.87 3.18 22.71
CA VAL A 347 -16.44 2.93 22.84
C VAL A 347 -16.10 1.68 22.06
N LEU A 348 -15.15 1.79 21.14
CA LEU A 348 -14.58 0.65 20.43
C LEU A 348 -13.57 -0.03 21.33
N GLU A 349 -13.71 -1.32 21.56
CA GLU A 349 -12.76 -2.14 22.31
C GLU A 349 -12.12 -3.19 21.41
N VAL A 350 -10.80 -3.35 21.53
CA VAL A 350 -10.04 -4.40 20.85
C VAL A 350 -8.92 -4.91 21.75
N PHE A 351 -8.60 -6.20 21.62
CA PHE A 351 -7.49 -6.83 22.30
C PHE A 351 -6.40 -7.21 21.29
N THR A 352 -5.14 -7.06 21.69
CA THR A 352 -4.00 -7.40 20.85
C THR A 352 -2.85 -7.96 21.67
N LEU A 353 -2.11 -8.89 21.08
CA LEU A 353 -1.06 -9.64 21.76
C LEU A 353 0.06 -9.97 20.77
N ASN A 354 1.30 -9.70 21.18
CA ASN A 354 2.45 -10.28 20.54
C ASN A 354 2.89 -11.57 21.26
N THR A 355 3.21 -12.61 20.50
CA THR A 355 3.70 -13.89 21.04
C THR A 355 5.12 -14.23 20.61
N GLN A 356 5.80 -13.29 19.95
CA GLN A 356 7.20 -13.42 19.56
C GLN A 356 8.10 -13.02 20.72
N ASP A 357 8.89 -13.97 21.20
CA ASP A 357 9.85 -13.80 22.29
C ASP A 357 11.32 -13.85 21.82
N THR A 358 11.55 -14.14 20.54
CA THR A 358 12.86 -14.40 19.97
C THR A 358 12.91 -14.03 18.48
N HIS A 359 14.09 -13.55 18.05
CA HIS A 359 14.39 -13.14 16.66
C HIS A 359 13.54 -11.98 16.13
N GLY A 360 13.94 -11.33 15.03
CA GLY A 360 13.18 -10.24 14.42
C GLY A 360 13.23 -8.91 15.19
N ASN A 361 12.35 -7.98 14.83
CA ASN A 361 12.23 -6.63 15.38
C ASN A 361 10.81 -6.28 15.84
N GLY A 362 9.92 -7.27 15.86
CA GLY A 362 8.52 -7.15 16.27
C GLY A 362 7.68 -6.33 15.31
N SER A 363 6.37 -6.37 15.56
CA SER A 363 5.37 -5.63 14.80
C SER A 363 4.95 -4.34 15.49
N ILE A 364 4.47 -3.39 14.69
CA ILE A 364 3.68 -2.26 15.18
C ILE A 364 2.22 -2.62 14.98
N GLY A 365 1.44 -2.61 16.05
CA GLY A 365 -0.01 -2.73 15.96
C GLY A 365 -0.64 -1.36 15.79
N ARG A 366 -1.61 -1.22 14.86
CA ARG A 366 -2.29 0.04 14.57
C ARG A 366 -3.80 -0.14 14.52
N LEU A 367 -4.52 0.82 15.11
CA LEU A 367 -5.97 0.91 15.06
C LEU A 367 -6.39 2.16 14.29
N TYR A 368 -7.31 1.99 13.35
CA TYR A 368 -7.86 3.07 12.54
C TYR A 368 -9.38 3.18 12.68
N ILE A 369 -9.86 4.41 12.64
CA ILE A 369 -11.27 4.74 12.43
C ILE A 369 -11.35 5.67 11.21
N ASN A 370 -12.09 5.26 10.18
CA ASN A 370 -12.21 5.97 8.89
C ASN A 370 -10.84 6.31 8.27
N GLY A 371 -9.87 5.41 8.39
CA GLY A 371 -8.50 5.60 7.91
C GLY A 371 -7.65 6.59 8.73
N ARG A 372 -8.18 7.18 9.81
CA ARG A 372 -7.39 7.92 10.80
C ARG A 372 -6.82 6.94 11.81
N MET A 373 -5.50 6.93 11.96
CA MET A 373 -4.85 6.20 13.03
C MET A 373 -5.23 6.85 14.37
N VAL A 374 -5.87 6.07 15.24
CA VAL A 374 -6.30 6.53 16.57
C VAL A 374 -5.37 6.03 17.66
N HIS A 375 -4.70 4.89 17.44
CA HIS A 375 -3.69 4.37 18.35
C HIS A 375 -2.68 3.51 17.59
N GLU A 376 -1.44 3.52 18.05
CA GLU A 376 -0.39 2.60 17.64
C GLU A 376 0.49 2.19 18.81
N HIS A 377 1.00 0.96 18.77
CA HIS A 377 1.95 0.46 19.75
C HIS A 377 3.03 -0.39 19.10
N ASP A 378 4.27 -0.17 19.50
CA ASP A 378 5.42 -0.96 19.07
C ASP A 378 5.66 -2.14 20.03
N PHE A 379 5.37 -3.36 19.56
CA PHE A 379 5.59 -4.63 20.29
C PHE A 379 7.02 -5.17 20.14
N GLY A 380 7.90 -4.42 19.47
CA GLY A 380 9.29 -4.76 19.27
C GLY A 380 10.10 -4.81 20.56
N PRO A 381 11.28 -5.45 20.51
CA PRO A 381 12.13 -5.60 21.67
C PRO A 381 12.65 -4.25 22.15
N LYS A 382 12.44 -3.95 23.44
CA LYS A 382 12.97 -2.76 24.12
C LYS A 382 14.27 -3.10 24.84
N GLN A 383 15.23 -2.18 24.81
CA GLN A 383 16.49 -2.35 25.55
C GLN A 383 16.23 -2.24 27.05
N VAL A 384 16.72 -3.20 27.82
CA VAL A 384 16.65 -3.16 29.29
C VAL A 384 17.85 -2.36 29.79
N GLU A 385 17.59 -1.27 30.52
CA GLU A 385 18.65 -0.47 31.12
C GLU A 385 19.53 -1.33 32.06
N GLY A 386 20.84 -1.34 31.80
CA GLY A 386 21.84 -1.91 32.71
C GLY A 386 22.17 -3.40 32.52
N ASP A 387 21.38 -4.16 31.77
CA ASP A 387 21.60 -5.61 31.57
C ASP A 387 22.09 -5.96 30.15
N GLY A 388 22.02 -5.02 29.19
CA GLY A 388 22.37 -5.27 27.79
C GLY A 388 21.46 -6.27 27.07
N GLY A 389 20.41 -6.73 27.75
CA GLY A 389 19.37 -7.60 27.21
C GLY A 389 18.23 -6.82 26.56
N THR A 390 17.43 -7.54 25.77
CA THR A 390 16.20 -7.03 25.17
C THR A 390 14.99 -7.68 25.82
N GLN A 391 13.98 -6.88 26.15
CA GLN A 391 12.70 -7.35 26.65
C GLN A 391 11.65 -7.21 25.55
N TRP A 392 10.94 -8.30 25.28
CA TRP A 392 9.80 -8.32 24.37
C TRP A 392 8.53 -7.92 25.12
N ASP A 393 7.66 -7.18 24.43
CA ASP A 393 6.30 -6.95 24.91
C ASP A 393 5.45 -8.17 24.54
N LEU A 394 5.19 -9.01 25.55
CA LEU A 394 4.38 -10.23 25.45
C LEU A 394 3.07 -10.10 26.24
N ASP A 395 2.82 -8.92 26.81
CA ASP A 395 1.63 -8.68 27.59
C ASP A 395 0.41 -8.63 26.64
N MET A 396 -0.78 -8.91 27.17
CA MET A 396 -2.03 -8.67 26.43
C MET A 396 -2.37 -7.19 26.57
N HIS A 397 -2.72 -6.53 25.47
CA HIS A 397 -3.13 -5.13 25.46
C HIS A 397 -4.63 -5.04 25.19
N ARG A 398 -5.30 -4.11 25.86
CA ARG A 398 -6.69 -3.71 25.60
C ARG A 398 -6.71 -2.24 25.28
N TRP A 399 -7.30 -1.92 24.13
CA TRP A 399 -7.48 -0.56 23.69
C TRP A 399 -8.96 -0.23 23.63
N ARG A 400 -9.31 0.91 24.22
CA ARG A 400 -10.66 1.47 24.24
C ARG A 400 -10.62 2.88 23.70
N VAL A 401 -11.30 3.10 22.57
CA VAL A 401 -11.30 4.37 21.87
C VAL A 401 -12.74 4.84 21.64
N PRO A 402 -13.09 6.08 22.06
CA PRO A 402 -14.40 6.64 21.79
C PRO A 402 -14.66 6.81 20.28
N VAL A 403 -15.82 6.36 19.81
CA VAL A 403 -16.25 6.55 18.42
C VAL A 403 -17.13 7.79 18.33
N ARG A 404 -16.53 8.89 17.88
CA ARG A 404 -17.16 10.22 17.83
C ARG A 404 -17.80 10.49 16.48
N VAL A 405 -18.83 9.73 16.13
CA VAL A 405 -19.65 9.95 14.93
C VAL A 405 -21.11 10.20 15.31
N GLU A 406 -21.85 10.86 14.43
CA GLU A 406 -23.29 11.00 14.62
C GLU A 406 -23.98 9.62 14.57
N PRO A 407 -25.05 9.39 15.34
CA PRO A 407 -25.78 8.13 15.32
C PRO A 407 -26.26 7.77 13.91
N GLY A 408 -26.04 6.51 13.51
CA GLY A 408 -26.42 6.02 12.18
C GLY A 408 -25.40 6.31 11.06
N VAL A 409 -24.32 7.06 11.35
CA VAL A 409 -23.23 7.25 10.40
C VAL A 409 -22.32 6.02 10.42
N PRO A 410 -22.04 5.40 9.26
CA PRO A 410 -21.12 4.27 9.20
C PRO A 410 -19.70 4.68 9.51
N VAL A 411 -18.97 3.74 10.10
CA VAL A 411 -17.53 3.85 10.37
C VAL A 411 -16.80 2.65 9.78
N LEU A 412 -15.63 2.92 9.20
CA LEU A 412 -14.66 1.89 8.87
C LEU A 412 -13.70 1.73 10.03
N VAL A 413 -13.76 0.59 10.72
CA VAL A 413 -12.79 0.22 11.74
C VAL A 413 -11.75 -0.70 11.09
N SER A 414 -10.47 -0.38 11.25
CA SER A 414 -9.39 -1.21 10.72
C SER A 414 -8.39 -1.54 11.82
N ILE A 415 -8.09 -2.82 11.98
CA ILE A 415 -6.93 -3.28 12.74
C ILE A 415 -5.82 -3.62 11.76
N ALA A 416 -4.58 -3.30 12.09
CA ALA A 416 -3.45 -3.50 11.19
C ALA A 416 -2.20 -3.90 11.95
N SER A 417 -1.33 -4.66 11.27
CA SER A 417 0.04 -4.91 11.74
C SER A 417 1.06 -4.57 10.67
N ASP A 418 2.07 -3.81 11.08
CA ASP A 418 3.23 -3.44 10.27
C ASP A 418 4.45 -4.25 10.74
N SER A 419 5.09 -4.99 9.82
CA SER A 419 6.26 -5.81 10.10
C SER A 419 7.59 -5.04 10.04
N LYS A 420 7.58 -3.70 9.96
CA LYS A 420 8.79 -2.85 9.91
C LYS A 420 9.78 -3.29 8.83
N GLU A 421 9.27 -3.62 7.65
CA GLU A 421 10.06 -4.11 6.51
C GLU A 421 10.76 -5.47 6.73
N SER A 422 10.45 -6.19 7.83
CA SER A 422 11.08 -7.45 8.22
C SER A 422 10.08 -8.41 8.88
N ASN A 423 9.59 -9.40 8.15
CA ASN A 423 8.52 -10.30 8.62
C ASN A 423 8.99 -11.68 9.13
N ASN A 424 10.29 -11.88 9.36
CA ASN A 424 10.87 -13.23 9.47
C ASN A 424 10.51 -13.98 10.78
N ALA A 425 9.88 -13.33 11.77
CA ALA A 425 9.47 -14.01 13.01
C ALA A 425 8.26 -13.39 13.72
N ASP A 426 7.60 -12.40 13.13
CA ASP A 426 6.64 -11.60 13.88
C ASP A 426 5.32 -12.34 14.11
N MET A 427 4.81 -12.26 15.35
CA MET A 427 3.63 -13.02 15.79
C MET A 427 2.58 -12.14 16.47
N GLN A 428 1.94 -11.28 15.67
CA GLN A 428 0.87 -10.39 16.13
C GLN A 428 -0.51 -11.06 16.01
N TRP A 429 -1.27 -10.97 17.09
CA TRP A 429 -2.63 -11.50 17.20
C TRP A 429 -3.60 -10.40 17.60
N TRP A 430 -4.79 -10.39 17.02
CA TRP A 430 -5.83 -9.41 17.29
C TRP A 430 -7.17 -10.09 17.54
N SER A 431 -7.93 -9.63 18.53
CA SER A 431 -9.36 -9.94 18.57
C SER A 431 -10.08 -9.18 17.46
N ALA A 432 -11.26 -9.67 17.07
CA ALA A 432 -12.23 -8.79 16.42
C ALA A 432 -12.53 -7.61 17.37
N PRO A 433 -12.82 -6.40 16.88
CA PRO A 433 -13.29 -5.32 17.72
C PRO A 433 -14.74 -5.53 18.16
N ARG A 434 -15.18 -4.80 19.18
CA ARG A 434 -16.58 -4.70 19.60
C ARG A 434 -16.93 -3.31 20.10
N PHE A 435 -18.22 -2.98 20.15
CA PHE A 435 -18.68 -1.78 20.84
C PHE A 435 -19.07 -2.10 22.28
N ILE A 436 -18.66 -1.26 23.22
CA ILE A 436 -19.09 -1.31 24.63
C ILE A 436 -19.64 0.05 25.07
N GLU A 437 -20.51 0.02 26.08
CA GLU A 437 -20.88 1.22 26.82
C GLU A 437 -19.70 1.63 27.72
N GLY A 438 -19.35 2.91 27.75
CA GLY A 438 -18.23 3.37 28.55
C GLY A 438 -18.03 4.88 28.51
N PRO A 439 -17.10 5.39 29.33
CA PRO A 439 -16.71 6.80 29.30
C PRO A 439 -16.10 7.16 27.94
N LEU A 440 -16.33 8.38 27.47
CA LEU A 440 -15.75 8.94 26.23
C LEU A 440 -14.26 9.33 26.36
N GLU A 441 -13.53 8.65 27.24
CA GLU A 441 -12.09 8.80 27.42
C GLU A 441 -11.38 7.60 26.78
N GLU A 442 -10.22 7.85 26.19
CA GLU A 442 -9.37 6.78 25.68
C GLU A 442 -8.72 6.04 26.84
N GLU A 443 -8.70 4.71 26.77
CA GLU A 443 -8.08 3.85 27.78
C GLU A 443 -7.21 2.80 27.06
N TYR A 444 -5.92 2.82 27.36
CA TYR A 444 -4.93 1.86 26.86
C TYR A 444 -4.31 1.17 28.08
N VAL A 445 -4.51 -0.14 28.16
CA VAL A 445 -3.99 -0.94 29.28
C VAL A 445 -3.32 -2.19 28.77
N ARG A 446 -2.22 -2.54 29.42
CA ARG A 446 -1.59 -3.84 29.30
C ARG A 446 -1.85 -4.69 30.54
N PHE A 447 -2.03 -5.98 30.35
CA PHE A 447 -2.25 -6.93 31.44
C PHE A 447 -0.94 -7.60 31.84
N VAL A 448 -0.44 -7.23 33.02
CA VAL A 448 0.77 -7.82 33.63
C VAL A 448 0.32 -8.75 34.75
N ASP A 449 0.64 -10.05 34.63
CA ASP A 449 0.22 -11.09 35.60
C ASP A 449 -1.31 -11.09 35.87
N GLY A 450 -2.11 -10.68 34.87
CA GLY A 450 -3.56 -10.61 34.95
C GLY A 450 -4.11 -9.30 35.53
N GLU A 451 -3.26 -8.37 35.95
CA GLU A 451 -3.66 -7.04 36.42
C GLU A 451 -3.54 -6.00 35.31
N ALA A 452 -4.56 -5.14 35.17
CA ALA A 452 -4.55 -4.05 34.19
C ALA A 452 -3.63 -2.93 34.67
N VAL A 453 -2.63 -2.59 33.86
CA VAL A 453 -1.69 -1.49 34.07
C VAL A 453 -1.86 -0.50 32.92
N ALA A 454 -2.08 0.77 33.26
CA ALA A 454 -2.15 1.84 32.26
C ALA A 454 -0.82 1.98 31.51
N GLU A 455 -0.91 2.22 30.20
CA GLU A 455 0.24 2.43 29.31
C GLU A 455 0.79 3.87 29.37
#